data_AF-A0A3S5BB32-F1
#
_entry.id   AF-A0A3S5BB32-F1
#
_cell.length_a   1.000
_cell.length_b   1.000
_cell.length_c   1.000
_cell.angle_alpha   90.00
_cell.angle_beta   90.00
_cell.angle_gamma   90.00
#
_symmetry.space_group_name_H-M   'P 1'
#
loop_
_entity.id
_entity.type
_entity.pdbx_description
1 polymer ?
#
loop_
_entity_poly.entity_id
_entity_poly.type
_entity_poly.pdbx_seq_one_letter_code
_entity_poly.pdbx_strand_id
1 'polypeptide(L)'
;MKKKYLCNPDYSFDKVNRASSACGPMVKWSIAQINYADILQKVEPLRNELRALEQDAQMNKEKAFDVEKTIEALEKSIARYKEEYAVLISQAQAIKSDLANVEAKVSDNFPLKYMHAY
;
A
#
# COMPACT_ATOMS: atom_id res chain seq x y z
N MET A 1 7.23 46.22 -7.35
CA MET A 1 7.17 46.57 -8.78
C MET A 1 5.75 46.76 -9.31
N LYS A 2 4.84 45.78 -9.17
CA LYS A 2 3.48 45.85 -9.74
C LYS A 2 2.70 47.13 -9.43
N LYS A 3 2.65 47.53 -8.15
CA LYS A 3 1.91 48.71 -7.68
C LYS A 3 2.42 50.05 -8.25
N LYS A 4 3.67 50.12 -8.71
CA LYS A 4 4.33 51.35 -9.16
C LYS A 4 4.38 51.49 -10.69
N TYR A 5 4.36 50.38 -11.42
CA TYR A 5 4.49 50.38 -12.89
C TYR A 5 3.28 49.72 -13.58
N LEU A 6 2.82 48.55 -13.13
CA LEU A 6 1.72 47.82 -13.78
C LEU A 6 0.33 48.37 -13.46
N CYS A 7 0.17 49.10 -12.36
CA CYS A 7 -1.08 49.80 -12.01
C CYS A 7 -1.18 51.20 -12.61
N ASN A 8 -0.13 51.69 -13.30
CA ASN A 8 -0.14 53.00 -13.92
C ASN A 8 -0.73 52.89 -15.35
N PRO A 9 -1.85 53.59 -15.67
CA PRO A 9 -2.42 53.61 -17.02
C PRO A 9 -1.50 54.24 -18.08
N ASP A 10 -0.37 54.84 -17.69
CA ASP A 10 0.66 55.31 -18.61
C ASP A 10 1.65 54.21 -19.05
N TYR A 11 1.74 53.10 -18.30
CA TYR A 11 2.60 51.95 -18.62
C TYR A 11 1.85 50.93 -19.48
N SER A 12 1.27 51.41 -20.58
CA SER A 12 0.59 50.58 -21.58
C SER A 12 1.44 50.44 -22.83
N PHE A 13 1.33 49.30 -23.50
CA PHE A 13 1.99 49.04 -24.78
C PHE A 13 1.76 50.19 -25.77
N ASP A 14 0.53 50.69 -25.89
CA ASP A 14 0.19 51.72 -26.87
C ASP A 14 0.86 53.08 -26.61
N LYS A 15 1.03 53.44 -25.33
CA LYS A 15 1.67 54.70 -24.93
C LYS A 15 3.19 54.62 -25.06
N VAL A 16 3.78 53.50 -24.65
CA VAL A 16 5.24 53.30 -24.74
C VAL A 16 5.67 53.08 -26.19
N ASN A 17 4.89 52.37 -27.00
CA ASN A 17 5.16 52.17 -28.42
C ASN A 17 5.01 53.47 -29.23
N ARG A 18 4.07 54.35 -28.83
CA ARG A 18 3.94 55.70 -29.41
C ARG A 18 5.13 56.60 -29.05
N ALA A 19 5.69 56.47 -27.85
CA ALA A 19 6.87 57.22 -27.43
C ALA A 19 8.17 56.66 -28.02
N SER A 20 8.26 55.34 -28.21
CA SER A 20 9.41 54.65 -28.83
C SER A 20 9.01 53.28 -29.36
N SER A 21 9.17 53.08 -30.67
CA SER A 21 8.83 51.82 -31.36
C SER A 21 9.69 50.63 -30.91
N ALA A 22 10.92 50.88 -30.45
CA ALA A 22 11.81 49.84 -29.92
C ALA A 22 11.44 49.43 -28.48
N CYS A 23 10.87 50.35 -27.69
CA CYS A 23 10.52 50.11 -26.29
C CYS A 23 9.16 49.42 -26.11
N GLY A 24 8.25 49.51 -27.09
CA GLY A 24 6.94 48.84 -27.05
C GLY A 24 7.04 47.31 -26.86
N PRO A 25 7.80 46.59 -27.70
CA PRO A 25 8.00 45.14 -27.55
C PRO A 25 8.64 44.74 -26.22
N MET A 26 9.59 45.54 -25.71
CA MET A 26 10.24 45.29 -24.41
C MET A 26 9.26 45.37 -23.24
N VAL A 27 8.36 46.36 -23.26
CA VAL A 27 7.32 46.47 -22.22
C VAL A 27 6.37 45.27 -22.27
N LYS A 28 5.93 44.85 -23.47
CA LYS A 28 5.09 43.67 -23.64
C LYS A 28 5.77 42.40 -23.09
N TRP A 29 7.06 42.22 -23.37
CA TRP A 29 7.84 41.11 -22.82
C TRP A 29 7.94 41.19 -21.29
N SER A 30 8.23 42.36 -20.73
CA SER A 30 8.33 42.53 -19.27
C SER A 30 7.02 42.24 -18.53
N ILE A 31 5.88 42.65 -19.10
CA ILE A 31 4.54 42.35 -18.56
C ILE A 31 4.30 40.84 -18.59
N ALA A 32 4.62 40.19 -19.72
CA ALA A 32 4.50 38.74 -19.85
C ALA A 32 5.36 38.00 -18.81
N GLN A 33 6.59 38.46 -18.55
CA GLN A 33 7.46 37.87 -17.54
C GLN A 33 6.90 38.01 -16.12
N ILE A 34 6.33 39.17 -15.78
CA ILE A 34 5.73 39.38 -14.46
C ILE A 34 4.48 38.50 -14.29
N ASN A 35 3.63 38.40 -15.32
CA ASN A 35 2.46 37.53 -15.29
C ASN A 35 2.86 36.04 -15.20
N TYR A 36 3.92 35.64 -15.90
CA TYR A 36 4.45 34.29 -15.81
C TYR A 36 4.96 33.98 -14.40
N ALA A 37 5.70 34.91 -13.78
CA ALA A 37 6.18 34.74 -12.40
C ALA A 37 5.02 34.56 -11.41
N ASP A 38 3.91 35.27 -11.59
CA ASP A 38 2.72 35.13 -10.74
C ASP A 38 2.04 33.78 -10.88
N ILE A 39 1.92 33.30 -12.12
CA ILE A 39 1.35 31.99 -12.40
C ILE A 39 2.27 30.91 -11.83
N LEU A 40 3.58 31.07 -12.00
CA LEU A 40 4.58 30.14 -11.48
C LEU A 40 4.48 30.02 -9.96
N GLN A 41 4.38 31.13 -9.22
CA GLN A 41 4.21 31.09 -7.75
C GLN A 41 2.95 30.34 -7.29
N LYS A 42 1.90 30.29 -8.12
CA LYS A 42 0.68 29.53 -7.83
C LYS A 42 0.77 28.08 -8.25
N VAL A 43 1.46 27.79 -9.35
CA VAL A 43 1.55 26.44 -9.94
C VAL A 43 2.63 25.59 -9.26
N GLU A 44 3.70 26.20 -8.80
CA GLU A 44 4.81 25.52 -8.12
C GLU A 44 4.39 24.74 -6.86
N PRO A 45 3.61 25.28 -5.91
CA PRO A 45 3.12 24.50 -4.77
C PRO A 45 2.23 23.34 -5.21
N LEU A 46 1.31 23.55 -6.17
CA LEU A 46 0.44 22.50 -6.69
C LEU A 46 1.23 21.36 -7.35
N ARG A 47 2.33 21.68 -8.05
CA ARG A 47 3.23 20.66 -8.63
C ARG A 47 3.97 19.88 -7.56
N ASN A 48 4.39 20.54 -6.48
CA ASN A 48 5.05 19.86 -5.38
C ASN A 48 4.08 18.96 -4.61
N GLU A 49 2.86 19.42 -4.36
CA GLU A 49 1.79 18.60 -3.77
C GLU A 49 1.44 17.40 -4.67
N LEU A 50 1.28 17.62 -5.98
CA LEU A 50 1.02 16.53 -6.92
C LEU A 50 2.13 15.48 -6.89
N ARG A 51 3.40 15.90 -6.90
CA ARG A 51 4.54 14.99 -6.81
C ARG A 51 4.54 14.20 -5.49
N ALA A 52 4.22 14.85 -4.38
CA ALA A 52 4.12 14.19 -3.08
C ALA A 52 2.98 13.15 -3.08
N LEU A 53 1.80 13.52 -3.60
CA LEU A 53 0.66 12.62 -3.76
C LEU A 53 0.98 11.42 -4.66
N GLU A 54 1.70 11.63 -5.76
CA GLU A 54 2.14 10.55 -6.64
C GLU A 54 3.11 9.59 -5.93
N GLN A 55 4.05 10.13 -5.14
CA GLN A 55 4.97 9.32 -4.33
C GLN A 55 4.21 8.52 -3.26
N ASP A 56 3.30 9.15 -2.53
CA ASP A 56 2.49 8.50 -1.50
C ASP A 56 1.60 7.40 -2.10
N ALA A 57 0.99 7.66 -3.26
CA ALA A 57 0.20 6.67 -3.99
C ALA A 57 1.05 5.48 -4.44
N GLN A 58 2.27 5.73 -4.92
CA GLN A 58 3.21 4.68 -5.31
C GLN A 58 3.64 3.84 -4.12
N MET A 59 4.04 4.48 -3.02
CA MET A 59 4.38 3.78 -1.77
C MET A 59 3.21 2.96 -1.22
N ASN A 60 1.99 3.49 -1.31
CA ASN A 60 0.80 2.78 -0.84
C ASN A 60 0.50 1.54 -1.70
N LYS A 61 0.73 1.60 -3.02
CA LYS A 61 0.61 0.42 -3.90
C LYS A 61 1.64 -0.65 -3.53
N GLU A 62 2.87 -0.26 -3.28
CA GLU A 62 3.93 -1.19 -2.87
C GLU A 62 3.59 -1.84 -1.52
N LYS A 63 3.15 -1.05 -0.54
CA LYS A 63 2.67 -1.59 0.75
C LYS A 63 1.49 -2.54 0.58
N ALA A 64 0.53 -2.21 -0.27
CA ALA A 64 -0.62 -3.08 -0.54
C ALA A 64 -0.18 -4.42 -1.15
N PHE A 65 0.77 -4.39 -2.08
CA PHE A 65 1.34 -5.60 -2.67
C PHE A 65 2.07 -6.47 -1.64
N ASP A 66 2.88 -5.86 -0.77
CA ASP A 66 3.56 -6.59 0.30
C ASP A 66 2.57 -7.23 1.28
N VAL A 67 1.51 -6.50 1.64
CA VAL A 67 0.43 -7.02 2.51
C VAL A 67 -0.25 -8.21 1.83
N GLU A 68 -0.62 -8.11 0.57
CA GLU A 68 -1.25 -9.19 -0.19
C GLU A 68 -0.36 -10.44 -0.23
N LYS A 69 0.94 -10.26 -0.47
CA LYS A 69 1.92 -11.37 -0.41
C LYS A 69 2.00 -12.01 0.98
N THR A 70 1.93 -11.22 2.05
CA THR A 70 1.89 -11.76 3.41
C THR A 70 0.60 -12.52 3.71
N ILE A 71 -0.54 -12.05 3.18
CA ILE A 71 -1.83 -12.77 3.27
C ILE A 71 -1.71 -14.12 2.58
N GLU A 72 -1.21 -14.18 1.34
CA GLU A 72 -1.02 -15.45 0.63
C GLU A 72 -0.11 -16.42 1.38
N ALA A 73 0.97 -15.91 1.98
CA ALA A 73 1.88 -16.73 2.79
C ALA A 73 1.17 -17.30 4.03
N LEU A 74 0.39 -16.48 4.73
CA LEU A 74 -0.39 -16.91 5.89
C LEU A 74 -1.47 -17.92 5.52
N GLU A 75 -2.16 -17.74 4.39
CA GLU A 75 -3.14 -18.70 3.90
C GLU A 75 -2.52 -20.07 3.60
N LYS A 76 -1.34 -20.09 2.98
CA LYS A 76 -0.57 -21.34 2.75
C LYS A 76 -0.19 -22.01 4.07
N SER A 77 0.30 -21.24 5.05
CA SER A 77 0.62 -21.76 6.38
C SER A 77 -0.62 -22.32 7.08
N ILE A 78 -1.77 -21.63 7.01
CA ILE A 78 -3.04 -22.12 7.58
C ILE A 78 -3.48 -23.43 6.91
N ALA A 79 -3.39 -23.53 5.59
CA ALA A 79 -3.72 -24.75 4.86
C ALA A 79 -2.84 -25.93 5.30
N ARG A 80 -1.53 -25.70 5.40
CA ARG A 80 -0.57 -26.69 5.91
C ARG A 80 -0.90 -27.13 7.33
N TYR A 81 -1.14 -26.18 8.24
CA TYR A 81 -1.49 -26.52 9.63
C TYR A 81 -2.80 -27.29 9.75
N LYS A 82 -3.79 -27.03 8.89
CA LYS A 82 -5.02 -27.83 8.84
C LYS A 82 -4.76 -29.27 8.44
N GLU A 83 -3.89 -29.51 7.47
CA GLU A 83 -3.51 -30.85 7.04
C GLU A 83 -2.72 -31.58 8.14
N GLU A 84 -1.72 -30.93 8.73
CA GLU A 84 -0.95 -31.48 9.86
C GLU A 84 -1.87 -31.82 11.05
N TYR A 85 -2.85 -30.97 11.34
CA TYR A 85 -3.83 -31.22 12.41
C TYR A 85 -4.73 -32.43 12.11
N ALA A 86 -5.18 -32.61 10.87
CA ALA A 86 -5.97 -33.78 10.48
C ALA A 86 -5.16 -35.08 10.63
N VAL A 87 -3.87 -35.06 10.30
CA VAL A 87 -2.96 -36.19 10.52
C VAL A 87 -2.79 -36.49 12.01
N LEU A 88 -2.61 -35.46 12.85
CA LEU A 88 -2.51 -35.66 14.30
C LEU A 88 -3.79 -36.26 14.90
N ILE A 89 -4.97 -35.86 14.42
CA ILE A 89 -6.24 -36.46 14.84
C ILE A 89 -6.31 -37.94 14.44
N SER A 90 -5.94 -38.29 13.21
CA SER A 90 -6.00 -39.68 12.75
C SER A 90 -5.03 -40.56 13.54
N GLN A 91 -3.84 -40.07 13.85
CA GLN A 91 -2.87 -40.74 14.72
C GLN A 91 -3.41 -40.93 16.14
N ALA A 92 -4.00 -39.90 16.74
CA ALA A 92 -4.59 -39.99 18.07
C ALA A 92 -5.74 -41.03 18.12
N GLN A 93 -6.56 -41.08 17.08
CA GLN A 93 -7.65 -42.06 16.97
C GLN A 93 -7.12 -43.49 16.80
N ALA A 94 -6.06 -43.68 16.01
CA ALA A 94 -5.40 -44.98 15.86
C ALA A 94 -4.86 -45.48 17.21
N ILE A 95 -4.14 -44.63 17.95
CA ILE A 95 -3.63 -44.95 19.30
C ILE A 95 -4.78 -45.33 20.25
N LYS A 96 -5.88 -44.58 20.21
CA LYS A 96 -7.05 -44.87 21.03
C LYS A 96 -7.67 -46.23 20.70
N SER A 97 -7.75 -46.58 19.42
CA SER A 97 -8.22 -47.89 18.97
C SER A 97 -7.28 -49.02 19.40
N ASP A 98 -5.96 -48.79 19.28
CA ASP A 98 -4.96 -49.78 19.70
C ASP A 98 -5.00 -50.01 21.21
N LEU A 99 -5.19 -48.96 22.02
CA LEU A 99 -5.39 -49.08 23.47
C LEU A 99 -6.64 -49.92 23.79
N ALA A 100 -7.79 -49.62 23.14
CA ALA A 100 -9.01 -50.40 23.34
C ALA A 100 -8.84 -51.88 22.96
N ASN A 101 -8.11 -52.16 21.88
CA ASN A 101 -7.80 -53.53 21.46
C ASN A 101 -6.90 -54.26 22.47
N VAL A 102 -5.92 -53.55 23.07
CA VAL A 102 -5.06 -54.11 24.12
C VAL A 102 -5.88 -54.40 25.39
N GLU A 103 -6.75 -53.48 25.80
CA GLU A 103 -7.64 -53.67 26.95
C GLU A 103 -8.54 -54.90 26.77
N ALA A 104 -9.18 -55.05 25.60
CA ALA A 104 -10.03 -56.20 25.29
C ALA A 104 -9.25 -57.53 25.34
N LYS A 105 -8.03 -57.58 24.79
CA LYS A 105 -7.19 -58.77 24.86
C LYS A 105 -6.80 -59.12 26.29
N VAL A 106 -6.52 -58.13 27.14
CA VAL A 106 -6.23 -58.36 28.56
C VAL A 106 -7.46 -58.88 29.29
N SER A 107 -8.64 -58.31 29.04
CA SER A 107 -9.90 -58.76 29.66
C SER A 107 -10.30 -60.17 29.22
N ASP A 108 -10.03 -60.56 27.98
CA ASP A 108 -10.35 -61.91 27.48
C ASP A 108 -9.38 -62.98 28.02
N ASN A 109 -8.10 -62.61 28.20
CA ASN A 109 -7.08 -63.54 28.66
C ASN A 109 -7.06 -63.71 30.19
N PHE A 110 -7.63 -62.76 30.93
CA PHE A 110 -7.80 -62.85 32.38
C PHE A 110 -8.66 -64.06 32.82
N PRO A 111 -9.92 -64.22 32.39
CA PRO A 111 -10.78 -65.33 32.84
C PRO A 111 -10.25 -66.70 32.40
N LEU A 112 -9.62 -66.79 31.23
CA LEU A 112 -9.06 -68.05 30.71
C LEU A 112 -7.87 -68.57 31.54
N LYS A 113 -7.03 -67.68 32.07
CA LYS A 113 -5.91 -68.09 32.95
C LYS A 113 -6.37 -68.59 34.31
N TYR A 114 -7.49 -68.09 34.83
CA TYR A 114 -8.03 -68.54 36.13
C TYR A 114 -8.97 -69.74 36.03
N MET A 115 -9.54 -70.04 34.86
CA MET A 115 -10.34 -71.27 34.65
C MET A 115 -9.50 -72.55 34.51
N HIS A 116 -8.24 -72.45 34.07
CA HIS A 116 -7.33 -73.62 33.99
C HIS A 116 -6.57 -73.92 35.30
N ALA A 117 -6.78 -73.12 36.35
CA ALA A 117 -6.08 -73.25 37.63
C ALA A 117 -6.91 -73.93 38.75
N TYR A 118 -8.07 -74.51 38.42
CA TYR A 118 -8.93 -75.27 39.33
C TYR A 118 -9.16 -76.70 38.82
#